data_AF-A0A972F160-F1
#
_entry.id   AF-A0A972F160-F1
#
_cell.length_a   1.000
_cell.length_b   1.000
_cell.length_c   1.000
_cell.angle_alpha   90.00
_cell.angle_beta   90.00
_cell.angle_gamma   90.00
#
_symmetry.space_group_name_H-M   'P 1'
#
loop_
_entity.id
_entity.type
_entity.pdbx_description
1 polymer ?
#
loop_
_entity_poly.entity_id
_entity_poly.type
_entity_poly.pdbx_seq_one_letter_code
_entity_poly.pdbx_strand_id
1 'polypeptide(L)'
;IPLTGSRVMGDPSGKMRMFVFTDPDCPFCGKLHKELKKLVAMEPDLAIYIKMYPLEMHPGAYDKARVILGENSLEMLEKAFAGEKLPAPGERDRKEPVDASIKLGESLGVDGTPAIIMPNGRIFSGFTEAEKIRRLMGGKIP
;
A
#
# COMPACT_ATOMS: atom_id res chain seq x y z
N ILE A 1 6.64 1.28 12.79
CA ILE A 1 6.66 0.46 11.55
C ILE A 1 7.83 0.92 10.68
N PRO A 2 8.75 0.05 10.25
CA PRO A 2 9.89 0.43 9.39
C PRO A 2 9.44 1.00 8.04
N LEU A 3 10.08 2.08 7.58
CA LEU A 3 9.75 2.73 6.30
C LEU A 3 10.39 2.03 5.10
N THR A 4 11.45 1.25 5.31
CA THR A 4 12.17 0.50 4.27
C THR A 4 11.21 -0.39 3.49
N GLY A 5 11.40 -0.48 2.16
CA GLY A 5 10.54 -1.27 1.28
C GLY A 5 9.13 -0.70 1.09
N SER A 6 8.89 0.56 1.50
CA SER A 6 7.62 1.24 1.24
C SER A 6 7.69 2.13 0.01
N ARG A 7 6.57 2.28 -0.69
CA ARG A 7 6.35 3.41 -1.61
C ARG A 7 5.52 4.47 -0.89
N VAL A 8 5.76 5.75 -1.17
CA VAL A 8 5.07 6.85 -0.47
C VAL A 8 4.09 7.53 -1.41
N MET A 9 2.86 7.70 -0.97
CA MET A 9 1.88 8.62 -1.55
C MET A 9 1.68 9.80 -0.60
N GLY A 10 1.49 11.01 -1.15
CA GLY A 10 1.38 12.24 -0.36
C GLY A 10 2.74 12.86 -0.04
N ASP A 11 2.78 13.71 0.98
CA ASP A 11 4.01 14.39 1.41
C ASP A 11 4.85 13.47 2.32
N PRO A 12 6.06 13.03 1.93
CA PRO A 12 6.91 12.21 2.80
C PRO A 12 7.35 12.91 4.10
N SER A 13 7.22 14.24 4.17
CA SER A 13 7.47 15.05 5.36
C SER A 13 6.24 15.29 6.24
N GLY A 14 5.07 14.78 5.82
CA GLY A 14 3.82 14.89 6.57
C GLY A 14 3.91 14.33 7.99
N LYS A 15 3.25 15.01 8.94
CA LYS A 15 3.24 14.65 10.36
C LYS A 15 2.36 13.45 10.64
N MET A 16 1.31 13.24 9.83
CA MET A 16 0.47 12.07 9.92
C MET A 16 1.02 10.95 9.04
N ARG A 17 1.10 9.74 9.61
CA ARG A 17 1.61 8.56 8.90
C ARG A 17 0.57 7.47 8.91
N MET A 18 0.27 6.95 7.72
CA MET A 18 -0.59 5.79 7.53
C MET A 18 0.18 4.72 6.76
N PHE A 19 -0.07 3.45 7.06
CA PHE A 19 0.51 2.35 6.30
C PHE A 19 -0.61 1.58 5.61
N VAL A 20 -0.37 1.16 4.36
CA VAL A 20 -1.31 0.34 3.61
C VAL A 20 -0.60 -0.89 3.10
N PHE A 21 -1.04 -2.06 3.54
CA PHE A 21 -0.62 -3.35 2.98
C PHE A 21 -1.50 -3.67 1.78
N THR A 22 -0.87 -3.90 0.64
CA THR A 22 -1.55 -4.01 -0.65
C THR A 22 -0.97 -5.14 -1.48
N ASP A 23 -1.83 -5.73 -2.29
CA ASP A 23 -1.50 -6.80 -3.22
C ASP A 23 -1.73 -6.29 -4.65
N PRO A 24 -0.71 -6.34 -5.54
CA PRO A 24 -0.81 -5.88 -6.93
C PRO A 24 -1.91 -6.53 -7.77
N ASP A 25 -2.34 -7.75 -7.43
CA ASP A 25 -3.36 -8.51 -8.16
C ASP A 25 -4.74 -8.45 -7.49
N CYS A 26 -4.86 -7.83 -6.31
CA CYS A 26 -6.13 -7.70 -5.61
C CYS A 26 -6.99 -6.55 -6.20
N PRO A 27 -8.21 -6.80 -6.71
CA PRO A 27 -9.05 -5.75 -7.27
C PRO A 27 -9.48 -4.68 -6.25
N PHE A 28 -9.65 -5.06 -4.98
CA PHE A 28 -10.01 -4.12 -3.91
C PHE A 28 -8.83 -3.22 -3.52
N CYS A 29 -7.60 -3.70 -3.64
CA CYS A 29 -6.39 -2.89 -3.49
C CYS A 29 -6.34 -1.79 -4.54
N GLY A 30 -6.62 -2.10 -5.81
CA GLY A 30 -6.70 -1.11 -6.88
C GLY A 30 -7.81 -0.07 -6.65
N LYS A 31 -8.97 -0.49 -6.11
CA LYS A 31 -10.04 0.44 -5.71
C LYS A 31 -9.60 1.36 -4.57
N LEU A 32 -9.01 0.81 -3.51
CA LEU A 32 -8.51 1.60 -2.39
C LEU A 32 -7.44 2.58 -2.85
N HIS A 33 -6.52 2.17 -3.73
CA HIS A 33 -5.45 3.04 -4.23
C HIS A 33 -5.97 4.34 -4.85
N LYS A 34 -7.10 4.28 -5.57
CA LYS A 34 -7.78 5.49 -6.10
C LYS A 34 -8.32 6.40 -4.99
N GLU A 35 -8.84 5.81 -3.92
CA GLU A 35 -9.30 6.55 -2.74
C GLU A 35 -8.13 7.17 -1.96
N LEU A 36 -6.99 6.48 -1.86
CA LEU A 36 -5.79 7.03 -1.22
C LEU A 36 -5.27 8.26 -1.97
N LYS A 37 -5.34 8.27 -3.32
CA LYS A 37 -5.00 9.46 -4.14
C LYS A 37 -5.89 10.65 -3.80
N LYS A 38 -7.20 10.43 -3.62
CA LYS A 38 -8.13 11.47 -3.17
C LYS A 38 -7.79 11.91 -1.75
N LEU A 39 -7.48 10.97 -0.86
CA LEU A 39 -7.18 11.24 0.54
C LEU A 39 -5.98 12.17 0.72
N VAL A 40 -4.86 11.89 0.04
CA VAL A 40 -3.66 12.75 0.13
C VAL A 40 -3.88 14.14 -0.48
N ALA A 41 -4.85 14.30 -1.39
CA ALA A 41 -5.24 15.62 -1.89
C ALA A 41 -6.10 16.39 -0.87
N MET A 42 -6.86 15.70 -0.02
CA MET A 42 -7.66 16.30 1.05
C MET A 42 -6.84 16.58 2.32
N GLU A 43 -5.78 15.80 2.56
CA GLU A 43 -4.98 15.82 3.78
C GLU A 43 -3.50 16.07 3.43
N PRO A 44 -3.07 17.34 3.27
CA PRO A 44 -1.72 17.68 2.81
C PRO A 44 -0.61 17.27 3.79
N ASP A 45 -0.94 17.05 5.07
CA ASP A 45 0.00 16.63 6.12
C ASP A 45 0.08 15.09 6.28
N LEU A 46 -0.48 14.33 5.34
CA LEU A 46 -0.53 12.87 5.35
C LEU A 46 0.52 12.23 4.43
N ALA A 47 1.35 11.36 5.03
CA ALA A 47 2.22 10.42 4.34
C ALA A 47 1.60 9.01 4.39
N ILE A 48 1.35 8.41 3.22
CA ILE A 48 0.85 7.03 3.12
C ILE A 48 1.96 6.12 2.61
N TYR A 49 2.39 5.19 3.46
CA TYR A 49 3.41 4.20 3.14
C TYR A 49 2.76 2.91 2.64
N ILE A 50 2.90 2.64 1.36
CA ILE A 50 2.41 1.44 0.68
C ILE A 50 3.43 0.30 0.85
N LYS A 51 2.99 -0.80 1.44
CA LYS A 51 3.74 -2.04 1.67
C LYS A 51 3.19 -3.14 0.77
N MET A 52 4.06 -3.86 0.08
CA MET A 52 3.64 -5.02 -0.71
C MET A 52 3.31 -6.19 0.21
N TYR A 53 2.15 -6.79 0.02
CA TYR A 53 1.65 -7.97 0.73
C TYR A 53 0.94 -8.87 -0.28
N PRO A 54 1.69 -9.56 -1.17
CA PRO A 54 1.11 -10.46 -2.15
C PRO A 54 0.49 -11.68 -1.43
N LEU A 55 -0.78 -11.95 -1.69
CA LEU A 55 -1.50 -13.09 -1.15
C LEU A 55 -1.17 -14.36 -1.95
N GLU A 56 -1.08 -15.51 -1.27
CA GLU A 56 -0.76 -16.79 -1.91
C GLU A 56 -1.75 -17.18 -3.01
N MET A 57 -3.01 -16.75 -2.90
CA MET A 57 -4.05 -16.97 -3.91
C MET A 57 -3.82 -16.20 -5.22
N HIS A 58 -2.89 -15.24 -5.24
CA HIS A 58 -2.52 -14.47 -6.42
C HIS A 58 -1.11 -14.87 -6.89
N PRO A 59 -0.99 -15.89 -7.76
CA PRO A 59 0.31 -16.49 -8.11
C PRO A 59 1.27 -15.52 -8.80
N GLY A 60 0.77 -14.46 -9.45
CA GLY A 60 1.59 -13.43 -10.10
C GLY A 60 1.98 -12.26 -9.19
N ALA A 61 1.34 -12.11 -8.02
CA ALA A 61 1.46 -10.93 -7.18
C ALA A 61 2.86 -10.79 -6.58
N TYR A 62 3.50 -11.91 -6.21
CA TYR A 62 4.82 -11.89 -5.58
C TYR A 62 5.89 -11.34 -6.53
N ASP A 63 5.94 -11.81 -7.77
CA ASP A 63 6.89 -11.31 -8.76
C ASP A 63 6.60 -9.87 -9.18
N LYS A 64 5.32 -9.48 -9.30
CA LYS A 64 4.93 -8.08 -9.51
C LYS A 64 5.38 -7.19 -8.34
N ALA A 65 5.20 -7.62 -7.10
CA ALA A 65 5.66 -6.91 -5.92
C ALA A 65 7.18 -6.69 -5.94
N ARG A 66 7.96 -7.70 -6.36
CA ARG A 66 9.41 -7.57 -6.53
C ARG A 66 9.78 -6.48 -7.54
N VAL A 67 9.13 -6.47 -8.71
CA VAL A 67 9.33 -5.44 -9.75
C VAL A 67 8.94 -4.04 -9.26
N ILE A 68 7.80 -3.92 -8.57
CA ILE A 68 7.33 -2.65 -8.00
C ILE A 68 8.34 -2.10 -6.98
N LEU A 69 8.93 -2.98 -6.16
CA LEU A 69 9.95 -2.57 -5.21
C LEU A 69 11.31 -2.33 -5.88
N GLY A 70 11.70 -3.06 -6.91
CA GLY A 70 12.98 -2.85 -7.62
C GLY A 70 13.02 -1.60 -8.49
N GLU A 71 11.92 -1.22 -9.15
CA GLU A 71 11.82 0.03 -9.93
C GLU A 71 11.79 1.29 -9.06
N ASN A 72 11.45 1.12 -7.77
CA ASN A 72 11.30 2.22 -6.83
C ASN A 72 10.26 3.29 -7.25
N SER A 73 9.20 2.87 -7.97
CA SER A 73 8.14 3.75 -8.46
C SER A 73 6.75 3.20 -8.13
N LEU A 74 5.79 4.09 -7.85
CA LEU A 74 4.36 3.75 -7.76
C LEU A 74 3.76 3.43 -9.14
N GLU A 75 4.38 3.86 -10.23
CA GLU A 75 3.88 3.65 -11.58
C GLU A 75 3.68 2.16 -11.90
N MET A 76 4.59 1.29 -11.45
CA MET A 76 4.46 -0.16 -11.66
C MET A 76 3.27 -0.74 -10.88
N LEU A 77 2.97 -0.19 -9.70
CA LEU A 77 1.80 -0.58 -8.94
C LEU A 77 0.51 -0.13 -9.65
N GLU A 78 0.51 1.07 -10.21
CA GLU A 78 -0.62 1.59 -10.99
C GLU A 78 -0.88 0.77 -12.25
N LYS A 79 0.18 0.40 -12.98
CA LYS A 79 0.12 -0.50 -14.13
C LYS A 79 -0.44 -1.87 -13.75
N ALA A 80 0.03 -2.45 -12.64
CA ALA A 80 -0.53 -3.71 -12.14
C ALA A 80 -2.04 -3.60 -11.86
N PHE A 81 -2.47 -2.53 -11.18
CA PHE A 81 -3.89 -2.27 -10.92
C PHE A 81 -4.71 -1.96 -12.17
N ALA A 82 -4.08 -1.46 -13.25
CA ALA A 82 -4.71 -1.28 -14.55
C ALA A 82 -4.83 -2.60 -15.34
N GLY A 83 -4.29 -3.72 -14.82
CA GLY A 83 -4.27 -5.00 -15.50
C GLY A 83 -3.19 -5.13 -16.57
N GLU A 84 -2.23 -4.19 -16.59
CA GLU A 84 -1.09 -4.26 -17.51
C GLU A 84 -0.10 -5.34 -17.09
N LYS A 85 0.61 -5.89 -18.07
CA LYS A 85 1.69 -6.83 -17.83
C LYS A 85 2.93 -6.06 -17.37
N LEU A 86 3.43 -6.41 -16.19
CA LEU A 86 4.75 -5.98 -15.72
C LEU A 86 5.85 -6.84 -16.34
N PRO A 87 7.08 -6.32 -16.47
CA PRO A 87 8.22 -7.14 -16.88
C PRO A 87 8.47 -8.29 -15.91
N ALA A 88 9.17 -9.32 -16.37
CA ALA A 88 9.66 -10.36 -15.46
C ALA A 88 10.70 -9.78 -14.49
N PRO A 89 10.77 -10.27 -13.24
CA PRO A 89 11.77 -9.79 -12.28
C PRO A 89 13.21 -10.03 -12.76
N GLY A 90 14.04 -8.99 -12.72
CA GLY A 90 15.47 -9.04 -12.95
C GLY A 90 16.30 -9.02 -11.65
N GLU A 91 17.61 -8.79 -11.78
CA GLU A 91 18.56 -8.82 -10.65
C GLU A 91 18.25 -7.80 -9.55
N ARG A 92 17.73 -6.62 -9.91
CA ARG A 92 17.35 -5.57 -8.96
C ARG A 92 16.07 -5.87 -8.18
N ASP A 93 15.25 -6.80 -8.68
CA ASP A 93 13.93 -7.13 -8.15
C ASP A 93 14.06 -8.19 -7.05
N ARG A 94 14.68 -7.75 -5.96
CA ARG A 94 15.05 -8.56 -4.80
C ARG A 94 13.82 -9.09 -4.04
N LYS A 95 13.97 -10.26 -3.44
CA LYS A 95 12.91 -10.94 -2.66
C LYS A 95 12.78 -10.37 -1.25
N GLU A 96 13.91 -10.03 -0.64
CA GLU A 96 14.01 -9.65 0.76
C GLU A 96 13.08 -8.49 1.15
N PRO A 97 12.92 -7.42 0.34
CA PRO A 97 11.98 -6.34 0.66
C PRO A 97 10.51 -6.77 0.67
N VAL A 98 10.13 -7.73 -0.19
CA VAL A 98 8.77 -8.29 -0.23
C VAL A 98 8.56 -9.18 0.99
N ASP A 99 9.48 -10.10 1.26
CA ASP A 99 9.41 -11.01 2.41
C ASP A 99 9.37 -10.26 3.74
N ALA A 100 10.16 -9.18 3.87
CA ALA A 100 10.15 -8.32 5.04
C ALA A 100 8.81 -7.60 5.22
N SER A 101 8.13 -7.23 4.12
CA SER A 101 6.81 -6.58 4.17
C SER A 101 5.72 -7.59 4.53
N ILE A 102 5.77 -8.82 4.03
CA ILE A 102 4.86 -9.91 4.41
C ILE A 102 4.97 -10.20 5.91
N LYS A 103 6.18 -10.52 6.39
CA LYS A 103 6.44 -10.82 7.81
C LYS A 103 6.01 -9.68 8.73
N LEU A 104 6.26 -8.44 8.32
CA LEU A 104 5.83 -7.27 9.06
C LEU A 104 4.30 -7.20 9.14
N GLY A 105 3.59 -7.41 8.03
CA GLY A 105 2.12 -7.44 8.01
C GLY A 105 1.57 -8.50 8.96
N GLU A 106 2.08 -9.73 8.87
CA GLU A 106 1.70 -10.85 9.75
C GLU A 106 1.92 -10.49 11.22
N SER A 107 3.08 -9.94 11.58
CA SER A 107 3.40 -9.53 12.95
C SER A 107 2.49 -8.43 13.51
N LEU A 108 1.87 -7.64 12.63
CA LEU A 108 0.93 -6.59 12.96
C LEU A 108 -0.53 -7.09 12.94
N GLY A 109 -0.78 -8.35 12.59
CA GLY A 109 -2.12 -8.93 12.51
C GLY A 109 -2.85 -8.61 11.20
N VAL A 110 -2.12 -8.31 10.11
CA VAL A 110 -2.69 -8.23 8.77
C VAL A 110 -2.99 -9.64 8.29
N ASP A 111 -4.26 -9.90 7.98
CA ASP A 111 -4.81 -11.19 7.55
C ASP A 111 -5.37 -11.16 6.12
N GLY A 112 -5.31 -10.01 5.45
CA GLY A 112 -5.81 -9.82 4.09
C GLY A 112 -5.47 -8.45 3.54
N THR A 113 -5.75 -8.26 2.25
CA THR A 113 -5.52 -6.98 1.57
C THR A 113 -6.80 -6.42 0.91
N PRO A 114 -6.96 -5.09 0.87
CA PRO A 114 -6.07 -4.10 1.48
C PRO A 114 -6.22 -4.06 3.01
N ALA A 115 -5.17 -3.68 3.72
CA ALA A 115 -5.23 -3.38 5.14
C ALA A 115 -4.59 -2.02 5.44
N ILE A 116 -5.25 -1.21 6.25
CA ILE A 116 -4.86 0.16 6.59
C ILE A 116 -4.48 0.20 8.07
N ILE A 117 -3.27 0.67 8.38
CA ILE A 117 -2.85 1.00 9.73
C ILE A 117 -2.85 2.52 9.88
N MET A 118 -3.77 3.00 10.70
CA MET A 118 -4.04 4.41 10.93
C MET A 118 -2.94 5.08 11.77
N PRO A 119 -2.85 6.43 11.79
CA PRO A 119 -1.90 7.16 12.63
C PRO A 119 -1.99 6.82 14.14
N ASN A 120 -3.18 6.44 14.61
CA ASN A 120 -3.42 6.01 16.00
C ASN A 120 -3.14 4.52 16.26
N GLY A 121 -2.59 3.79 15.28
CA GLY A 121 -2.26 2.37 15.38
C GLY A 121 -3.41 1.40 15.15
N ARG A 122 -4.66 1.87 14.97
CA ARG A 122 -5.79 1.01 14.64
C ARG A 122 -5.65 0.43 13.24
N ILE A 123 -6.05 -0.83 13.09
CA ILE A 123 -6.02 -1.56 11.82
C ILE A 123 -7.44 -1.67 11.26
N PHE A 124 -7.59 -1.40 9.97
CA PHE A 124 -8.83 -1.57 9.22
C PHE A 124 -8.55 -2.44 8.00
N SER A 125 -9.17 -3.61 7.96
CA SER A 125 -9.09 -4.52 6.81
C SER A 125 -10.21 -4.20 5.80
N GLY A 126 -9.88 -4.34 4.52
CA GLY A 126 -10.80 -4.17 3.41
C GLY A 126 -10.83 -2.77 2.81
N PHE A 127 -11.54 -2.67 1.68
CA PHE A 127 -11.75 -1.41 0.97
C PHE A 127 -12.51 -0.40 1.84
N THR A 128 -12.01 0.84 1.86
CA THR A 128 -12.62 1.97 2.57
C THR A 128 -12.48 3.23 1.73
N GLU A 129 -13.56 4.01 1.60
CA GLU A 129 -13.59 5.27 0.85
C GLU A 129 -12.79 6.38 1.55
N ALA A 130 -12.25 7.32 0.77
CA ALA A 130 -11.37 8.37 1.27
C ALA A 130 -12.02 9.21 2.38
N GLU A 131 -13.29 9.59 2.21
CA GLU A 131 -14.05 10.36 3.20
C GLU A 131 -14.23 9.61 4.53
N LYS A 132 -14.45 8.30 4.47
CA LYS A 132 -14.55 7.46 5.68
C LYS A 132 -13.20 7.35 6.36
N ILE A 133 -12.10 7.17 5.61
CA ILE A 133 -10.75 7.17 6.19
C ILE A 133 -10.46 8.52 6.87
N ARG A 134 -10.77 9.63 6.20
CA ARG A 134 -10.61 11.00 6.74
C ARG A 134 -11.36 11.17 8.07
N ARG A 135 -12.62 10.76 8.12
CA ARG A 135 -13.43 10.78 9.34
C ARG A 135 -12.82 9.93 10.45
N LEU A 136 -12.29 8.75 10.13
CA LEU A 136 -11.66 7.84 11.10
C LEU A 136 -10.31 8.36 11.61
N MET A 137 -9.60 9.19 10.84
CA MET A 137 -8.39 9.90 11.29
C MET A 137 -8.71 11.05 12.26
N GLY A 138 -9.98 11.42 12.43
CA GLY A 138 -10.40 12.56 13.24
C GLY A 138 -10.50 13.88 12.46
N GLY A 139 -10.49 13.82 11.12
CA GLY A 139 -10.73 14.99 10.28
C GLY A 139 -12.09 15.61 10.60
N LYS A 140 -12.11 16.93 10.85
CA LYS A 140 -13.35 17.71 10.91
C LYS A 140 -13.96 17.72 9.50
N ILE A 141 -15.23 17.33 9.41
CA ILE A 141 -16.02 17.47 8.17
C ILE A 141 -16.18 18.99 7.94
N PRO A 142 -15.99 19.50 6.70
CA PRO A 142 -16.36 20.88 6.40
C PRO A 142 -17.83 21.16 6.66
#